data_AF-A0A9E4WYG4-F1
#
_entry.id   AF-A0A9E4WYG4-F1
#
_cell.length_a   1.000
_cell.length_b   1.000
_cell.length_c   1.000
_cell.angle_alpha   90.00
_cell.angle_beta   90.00
_cell.angle_gamma   90.00
#
_symmetry.space_group_name_H-M   'P 1'
#
loop_
_entity.id
_entity.type
_entity.pdbx_description
1 polymer ?
#
loop_
_entity_poly.entity_id
_entity_poly.type
_entity_poly.pdbx_seq_one_letter_code
_entity_poly.pdbx_strand_id
1 'polypeptide(L)'
;MADGLNNHEQAALDALGALLAKDAGLGRDVAALPWVVDGITEQEGKGLGDLQILGKENIALTRELLGFPWVADDITDDEWRTLANLRRIAQKDAFLAGTLSGFPWIHDNITEPERWVVRYLRDLATVDPAVAKTVFNYPWVADAISEDERWALRNIVGLTLLDVSLGKMAAALTWLADEITEDERWALRYIRDVAELDRSLGKTLIGFPWVVDDISEDERWALRTLDNLATEDPLLANQLVGMPFLTASFEQHDRYALRSLLNLYFNYTDEYQILTTQGWFTDGLDDLEASFVMVFGTADSQLTPRDLRDLIVTRHSESRTIDLPLAGQIQLTFFEPTDDPQNRKIVQQIEDAIREIESFINVPFPMEEVTLLFASPGESAFSENKVLGLNRGTHLVVDPGLARQGDTNRTIVHEIGHYYWSGASKDNPLAGVPLWFQEGGADFLASYVRDRLFDDPLSTSKRTLEQRNIRNCAVRGINDLQRLIDKLAESGYSEHSASPFFICNYHYGEALFLNLFETLGEEAFRHAWTEIY
;
A
#
# COMPACT_ATOMS: atom_id res chain seq x y z
N MET A 1 5.51 -63.93 -15.06
CA MET A 1 6.70 -63.13 -14.73
C MET A 1 7.76 -63.42 -15.78
N ALA A 2 7.82 -62.62 -16.85
CA ALA A 2 8.65 -62.89 -18.03
C ALA A 2 9.11 -61.62 -18.76
N ASP A 3 9.10 -60.47 -18.09
CA ASP A 3 9.58 -59.16 -18.56
C ASP A 3 10.94 -58.75 -17.95
N GLY A 4 11.32 -59.32 -16.80
CA GLY A 4 12.58 -59.01 -16.13
C GLY A 4 12.49 -57.70 -15.34
N LEU A 5 13.27 -57.60 -14.25
CA LEU A 5 13.28 -56.39 -13.42
C LEU A 5 13.83 -55.21 -14.23
N ASN A 6 13.07 -54.13 -14.30
CA ASN A 6 13.57 -52.86 -14.80
C ASN A 6 14.46 -52.18 -13.74
N ASN A 7 15.12 -51.08 -14.11
CA ASN A 7 16.05 -50.38 -13.21
C ASN A 7 15.38 -49.84 -11.93
N HIS A 8 14.11 -49.43 -12.02
CA HIS A 8 13.36 -48.88 -10.88
C HIS A 8 12.95 -49.98 -9.91
N GLU A 9 12.48 -51.12 -10.42
CA GLU A 9 12.14 -52.29 -9.61
C GLU A 9 13.37 -52.88 -8.90
N GLN A 10 14.53 -52.90 -9.56
CA GLN A 10 15.78 -53.34 -8.92
C GLN A 10 16.20 -52.38 -7.80
N ALA A 11 16.13 -51.06 -8.03
CA ALA A 11 16.45 -50.06 -7.01
C ALA A 11 15.49 -50.13 -5.81
N ALA A 12 14.20 -50.37 -6.07
CA ALA A 12 13.18 -50.60 -5.06
C ALA A 12 13.49 -51.84 -4.20
N LEU A 13 13.85 -52.95 -4.84
CA LEU A 13 14.22 -54.18 -4.13
C LEU A 13 15.44 -53.96 -3.22
N ASP A 14 16.46 -53.24 -3.70
CA ASP A 14 17.65 -52.91 -2.92
C ASP A 14 17.31 -51.99 -1.73
N ALA A 15 16.41 -51.02 -1.93
CA ALA A 15 15.91 -50.13 -0.88
C ALA A 15 15.12 -50.90 0.21
N LEU A 16 14.21 -51.79 -0.17
CA LEU A 16 13.48 -52.66 0.77
C LEU A 16 14.41 -53.59 1.54
N GLY A 17 15.38 -54.20 0.86
CA GLY A 17 16.39 -55.05 1.50
C GLY A 17 17.18 -54.30 2.57
N ALA A 18 17.56 -53.05 2.29
CA ALA A 18 18.26 -52.19 3.25
C ALA A 18 17.37 -51.76 4.42
N LEU A 19 16.09 -51.47 4.18
CA LEU A 19 15.12 -51.15 5.24
C LEU A 19 14.89 -52.35 6.17
N LEU A 20 14.65 -53.55 5.61
CA LEU A 20 14.47 -54.79 6.37
C LEU A 20 15.70 -55.13 7.23
N ALA A 21 16.90 -54.87 6.70
CA ALA A 21 18.14 -55.07 7.45
C ALA A 21 18.30 -54.06 8.61
N LYS A 22 17.77 -52.84 8.46
CA LYS A 22 17.84 -51.77 9.47
C LYS A 22 16.77 -51.92 10.55
N ASP A 23 15.51 -52.12 10.16
CA ASP A 23 14.36 -52.36 11.01
C ASP A 23 13.36 -53.26 10.27
N ALA A 24 13.28 -54.52 10.69
CA ALA A 24 12.46 -55.52 10.02
C ALA A 24 10.96 -55.22 10.10
N GLY A 25 10.50 -54.43 11.08
CA GLY A 25 9.12 -53.98 11.16
C GLY A 25 8.85 -52.95 10.07
N LEU A 26 9.63 -51.87 10.05
CA LEU A 26 9.53 -50.81 9.05
C LEU A 26 9.66 -51.36 7.62
N GLY A 27 10.64 -52.23 7.37
CA GLY A 27 10.81 -52.84 6.06
C GLY A 27 9.61 -53.70 5.61
N ARG A 28 8.87 -54.32 6.54
CA ARG A 28 7.63 -55.04 6.23
C ARG A 28 6.47 -54.09 5.98
N ASP A 29 6.37 -53.02 6.77
CA ASP A 29 5.33 -52.01 6.63
C ASP A 29 5.45 -51.35 5.24
N VAL A 30 6.66 -50.98 4.83
CA VAL A 30 6.93 -50.43 3.48
C VAL A 30 6.65 -51.46 2.39
N ALA A 31 7.06 -52.72 2.57
CA ALA A 31 6.80 -53.78 1.58
C ALA A 31 5.30 -54.12 1.42
N ALA A 32 4.44 -53.68 2.35
CA ALA A 32 3.00 -53.92 2.34
C ALA A 32 2.20 -52.78 1.69
N LEU A 33 2.85 -51.69 1.28
CA LEU A 33 2.19 -50.58 0.61
C LEU A 33 1.59 -51.04 -0.74
N PRO A 34 0.37 -50.62 -1.11
CA PRO A 34 -0.30 -51.05 -2.34
C PRO A 34 0.57 -50.90 -3.60
N TRP A 35 1.16 -49.72 -3.79
CA TRP A 35 2.03 -49.39 -4.92
C TRP A 35 3.36 -50.16 -4.95
N VAL A 36 3.78 -50.74 -3.81
CA VAL A 36 4.93 -51.67 -3.78
C VAL A 36 4.55 -53.07 -4.26
N VAL A 37 3.28 -53.46 -4.03
CA VAL A 37 2.78 -54.81 -4.31
C VAL A 37 2.27 -54.97 -5.74
N ASP A 38 1.68 -53.93 -6.33
CA ASP A 38 1.10 -53.98 -7.67
C ASP A 38 2.09 -53.61 -8.80
N GLY A 39 3.22 -52.98 -8.45
CA GLY A 39 4.38 -52.78 -9.32
C GLY A 39 4.89 -51.35 -9.26
N ILE A 40 6.23 -51.18 -9.30
CA ILE A 40 6.87 -49.89 -9.02
C ILE A 40 6.98 -48.99 -10.26
N THR A 41 6.43 -47.78 -10.19
CA THR A 41 6.69 -46.69 -11.14
C THR A 41 8.03 -45.96 -10.87
N GLU A 42 8.43 -45.04 -11.75
CA GLU A 42 9.65 -44.25 -11.53
C GLU A 42 9.56 -43.39 -10.26
N GLN A 43 8.42 -42.75 -10.02
CA GLN A 43 8.17 -41.86 -8.87
C GLN A 43 8.19 -42.66 -7.56
N GLU A 44 7.45 -43.75 -7.51
CA GLU A 44 7.43 -44.69 -6.38
C GLU A 44 8.81 -45.26 -6.07
N GLY A 45 9.58 -45.66 -7.09
CA GLY A 45 10.94 -46.16 -6.91
C GLY A 45 11.87 -45.11 -6.28
N LYS A 46 11.72 -43.84 -6.64
CA LYS A 46 12.45 -42.74 -5.99
C LYS A 46 11.93 -42.47 -4.57
N GLY A 47 10.61 -42.49 -4.37
CA GLY A 47 9.99 -42.35 -3.05
C GLY A 47 10.46 -43.41 -2.07
N LEU A 48 10.52 -44.67 -2.50
CA LEU A 48 11.05 -45.78 -1.73
C LEU A 48 12.55 -45.60 -1.39
N GLY A 49 13.32 -45.05 -2.32
CA GLY A 49 14.71 -44.65 -2.06
C GLY A 49 14.81 -43.57 -0.98
N ASP A 50 13.92 -42.57 -1.00
CA ASP A 50 13.89 -41.51 0.00
C ASP A 50 13.41 -42.02 1.38
N LEU A 51 12.40 -42.89 1.44
CA LEU A 51 12.00 -43.61 2.66
C LEU A 51 13.13 -44.47 3.23
N GLN A 52 13.90 -45.15 2.37
CA GLN A 52 15.03 -45.95 2.80
C GLN A 52 16.12 -45.12 3.46
N ILE A 53 16.42 -43.93 2.92
CA ILE A 53 17.41 -43.02 3.51
C ILE A 53 16.85 -42.44 4.81
N LEU A 54 15.60 -41.97 4.80
CA LEU A 54 14.95 -41.43 5.99
C LEU A 54 14.87 -42.46 7.12
N GLY A 55 14.53 -43.72 6.82
CA GLY A 55 14.48 -44.82 7.79
C GLY A 55 15.83 -45.16 8.41
N LYS A 56 16.94 -44.82 7.76
CA LYS A 56 18.27 -44.94 8.38
C LYS A 56 18.53 -43.87 9.43
N GLU A 57 17.97 -42.68 9.22
CA GLU A 57 18.21 -41.47 10.00
C GLU A 57 17.18 -41.29 11.13
N ASN A 58 15.90 -41.50 10.83
CA ASN A 58 14.78 -41.33 11.74
C ASN A 58 13.65 -42.35 11.45
N ILE A 59 13.73 -43.50 12.12
CA ILE A 59 12.73 -44.59 12.01
C ILE A 59 11.35 -44.12 12.45
N ALA A 60 11.26 -43.29 13.51
CA ALA A 60 9.99 -42.84 14.05
C ALA A 60 9.23 -41.97 13.04
N LEU A 61 9.91 -40.96 12.48
CA LEU A 61 9.35 -40.12 11.42
C LEU A 61 8.99 -40.95 10.18
N THR A 62 9.84 -41.91 9.78
CA THR A 62 9.51 -42.76 8.61
C THR A 62 8.22 -43.55 8.84
N ARG A 63 8.02 -44.12 10.04
CA ARG A 63 6.77 -44.82 10.37
C ARG A 63 5.55 -43.90 10.39
N GLU A 64 5.72 -42.67 10.85
CA GLU A 64 4.67 -41.65 10.84
C GLU A 64 4.24 -41.34 9.40
N LEU A 65 5.20 -41.11 8.50
CA LEU A 65 4.91 -40.84 7.08
C LEU A 65 4.18 -42.00 6.41
N LEU A 66 4.45 -43.27 6.76
CA LEU A 66 3.71 -44.41 6.22
C LEU A 66 2.22 -44.42 6.60
N GLY A 67 1.84 -43.66 7.62
CA GLY A 67 0.44 -43.46 8.01
C GLY A 67 -0.28 -42.40 7.19
N PHE A 68 0.43 -41.61 6.37
CA PHE A 68 -0.20 -40.55 5.59
C PHE A 68 -0.91 -41.13 4.37
N PRO A 69 -2.14 -40.66 4.03
CA PRO A 69 -2.93 -41.17 2.91
C PRO A 69 -2.13 -41.20 1.62
N TRP A 70 -1.45 -40.10 1.28
CA TRP A 70 -0.65 -39.93 0.06
C TRP A 70 0.65 -40.75 0.02
N VAL A 71 1.07 -41.36 1.13
CA VAL A 71 2.17 -42.34 1.12
C VAL A 71 1.60 -43.76 1.01
N ALA A 72 0.39 -43.96 1.54
CA ALA A 72 -0.26 -45.25 1.67
C ALA A 72 -1.06 -45.68 0.44
N ASP A 73 -1.39 -44.77 -0.49
CA ASP A 73 -2.14 -45.08 -1.71
C ASP A 73 -1.24 -45.23 -2.95
N ASP A 74 -0.68 -44.15 -3.45
CA ASP A 74 0.19 -44.03 -4.64
C ASP A 74 1.18 -42.85 -4.44
N ILE A 75 2.24 -42.73 -5.24
CA ILE A 75 3.23 -41.64 -5.13
C ILE A 75 3.31 -40.85 -6.44
N THR A 76 2.77 -39.64 -6.43
CA THR A 76 2.88 -38.65 -7.51
C THR A 76 4.23 -37.91 -7.51
N ASP A 77 4.50 -37.07 -8.53
CA ASP A 77 5.73 -36.25 -8.58
C ASP A 77 5.81 -35.24 -7.43
N ASP A 78 4.68 -34.67 -7.02
CA ASP A 78 4.66 -33.66 -5.94
C ASP A 78 4.89 -34.31 -4.57
N GLU A 79 4.24 -35.45 -4.31
CA GLU A 79 4.41 -36.27 -3.11
C GLU A 79 5.84 -36.81 -2.96
N TRP A 80 6.40 -37.38 -4.05
CA TRP A 80 7.79 -37.83 -4.05
C TRP A 80 8.76 -36.68 -3.71
N ARG A 81 8.57 -35.50 -4.31
CA ARG A 81 9.42 -34.34 -4.04
C ARG A 81 9.26 -33.83 -2.62
N THR A 82 8.06 -33.86 -2.07
CA THR A 82 7.80 -33.53 -0.67
C THR A 82 8.54 -34.49 0.26
N LEU A 83 8.47 -35.79 0.01
CA LEU A 83 9.23 -36.79 0.75
C LEU A 83 10.76 -36.57 0.62
N ALA A 84 11.25 -36.28 -0.58
CA ALA A 84 12.66 -35.98 -0.81
C ALA A 84 13.13 -34.75 -0.03
N ASN A 85 12.28 -33.75 0.15
CA ASN A 85 12.54 -32.54 0.93
C ASN A 85 12.46 -32.80 2.43
N LEU A 86 11.46 -33.54 2.92
CA LEU A 86 11.34 -33.98 4.32
C LEU A 86 12.58 -34.74 4.75
N ARG A 87 13.06 -35.67 3.92
CA ARG A 87 14.33 -36.36 4.15
C ARG A 87 15.48 -35.38 4.30
N ARG A 88 15.62 -34.40 3.40
CA ARG A 88 16.70 -33.40 3.46
C ARG A 88 16.60 -32.51 4.70
N ILE A 89 15.38 -32.19 5.15
CA ILE A 89 15.18 -31.48 6.43
C ILE A 89 15.65 -32.38 7.58
N ALA A 90 15.25 -33.65 7.61
CA ALA A 90 15.61 -34.59 8.68
C ALA A 90 17.14 -34.80 8.80
N GLN A 91 17.84 -34.80 7.66
CA GLN A 91 19.31 -34.82 7.59
C GLN A 91 19.97 -33.62 8.27
N LYS A 92 19.31 -32.47 8.26
CA LYS A 92 19.81 -31.22 8.85
C LYS A 92 19.37 -31.07 10.30
N ASP A 93 18.09 -31.30 10.55
CA ASP A 93 17.48 -31.23 11.87
C ASP A 93 16.23 -32.12 11.92
N ALA A 94 16.35 -33.26 12.61
CA ALA A 94 15.27 -34.22 12.76
C ALA A 94 14.07 -33.66 13.53
N PHE A 95 14.28 -32.66 14.39
CA PHE A 95 13.17 -31.99 15.09
C PHE A 95 12.34 -31.16 14.10
N LEU A 96 12.99 -30.38 13.23
CA LEU A 96 12.27 -29.63 12.18
C LEU A 96 11.46 -30.56 11.28
N ALA A 97 12.03 -31.67 10.84
CA ALA A 97 11.30 -32.62 10.00
C ALA A 97 10.07 -33.22 10.71
N GLY A 98 10.18 -33.50 12.01
CA GLY A 98 9.06 -33.94 12.83
C GLY A 98 8.02 -32.85 13.10
N THR A 99 8.44 -31.59 13.22
CA THR A 99 7.50 -30.46 13.31
C THR A 99 6.68 -30.33 12.02
N LEU A 100 7.35 -30.35 10.86
CA LEU A 100 6.68 -30.27 9.56
C LEU A 100 5.75 -31.46 9.31
N SER A 101 6.16 -32.69 9.69
CA SER A 101 5.26 -33.84 9.60
C SER A 101 4.04 -33.71 10.50
N GLY A 102 4.06 -32.85 11.52
CA GLY A 102 2.90 -32.58 12.37
C GLY A 102 1.90 -31.58 11.80
N PHE A 103 2.19 -30.91 10.68
CA PHE A 103 1.27 -29.92 10.10
C PHE A 103 0.08 -30.61 9.40
N PRO A 104 -1.18 -30.14 9.59
CA PRO A 104 -2.35 -30.82 9.03
C PRO A 104 -2.35 -30.94 7.50
N TRP A 105 -1.85 -29.93 6.79
CA TRP A 105 -1.73 -29.91 5.32
C TRP A 105 -0.63 -30.82 4.76
N ILE A 106 0.19 -31.42 5.64
CA ILE A 106 1.10 -32.52 5.26
C ILE A 106 0.40 -33.88 5.37
N HIS A 107 -0.73 -33.96 6.10
CA HIS A 107 -1.45 -35.22 6.36
C HIS A 107 -2.54 -35.51 5.33
N ASP A 108 -2.95 -34.55 4.52
CA ASP A 108 -3.84 -34.75 3.38
C ASP A 108 -3.02 -34.86 2.08
N ASN A 109 -3.67 -34.78 0.92
CA ASN A 109 -2.99 -34.96 -0.35
C ASN A 109 -2.10 -33.76 -0.67
N ILE A 110 -0.84 -34.02 -1.05
CA ILE A 110 0.12 -32.97 -1.35
C ILE A 110 -0.20 -32.30 -2.69
N THR A 111 -0.45 -31.00 -2.62
CA THR A 111 -0.64 -30.13 -3.78
C THR A 111 0.67 -29.48 -4.23
N GLU A 112 0.68 -28.91 -5.45
CA GLU A 112 1.85 -28.17 -5.93
C GLU A 112 2.26 -27.01 -5.00
N PRO A 113 1.33 -26.15 -4.50
CA PRO A 113 1.67 -25.09 -3.54
C PRO A 113 2.37 -25.62 -2.28
N GLU A 114 1.83 -26.67 -1.65
CA GLU A 114 2.39 -27.27 -0.43
C GLU A 114 3.79 -27.83 -0.68
N ARG A 115 4.01 -28.51 -1.82
CA ARG A 115 5.34 -28.96 -2.22
C ARG A 115 6.34 -27.80 -2.29
N TRP A 116 5.93 -26.64 -2.81
CA TRP A 116 6.78 -25.45 -2.84
C TRP A 116 7.10 -24.93 -1.44
N VAL A 117 6.13 -24.95 -0.52
CA VAL A 117 6.33 -24.61 0.89
C VAL A 117 7.35 -25.54 1.54
N VAL A 118 7.19 -26.87 1.40
CA VAL A 118 8.16 -27.86 1.91
C VAL A 118 9.56 -27.60 1.33
N ARG A 119 9.65 -27.24 0.05
CA ARG A 119 10.92 -26.88 -0.60
C ARG A 119 11.55 -25.65 0.05
N TYR A 120 10.78 -24.60 0.32
CA TYR A 120 11.26 -23.37 0.95
C TYR A 120 11.71 -23.61 2.40
N LEU A 121 10.94 -24.35 3.18
CA LEU A 121 11.30 -24.75 4.54
C LEU A 121 12.59 -25.58 4.57
N ARG A 122 12.78 -26.48 3.61
CA ARG A 122 14.05 -27.20 3.40
C ARG A 122 15.20 -26.26 3.13
N ASP A 123 15.00 -25.24 2.28
CA ASP A 123 16.05 -24.29 1.94
C ASP A 123 16.45 -23.47 3.18
N LEU A 124 15.50 -23.02 4.01
CA LEU A 124 15.81 -22.40 5.31
C LEU A 124 16.60 -23.34 6.22
N ALA A 125 16.11 -24.57 6.44
CA ALA A 125 16.75 -25.55 7.31
C ALA A 125 18.17 -25.91 6.86
N THR A 126 18.44 -25.80 5.56
CA THR A 126 19.77 -26.06 4.99
C THR A 126 20.73 -24.89 5.21
N VAL A 127 20.24 -23.66 5.12
CA VAL A 127 21.07 -22.44 5.18
C VAL A 127 21.30 -21.99 6.62
N ASP A 128 20.22 -21.83 7.41
CA ASP A 128 20.29 -21.46 8.82
C ASP A 128 19.14 -22.12 9.60
N PRO A 129 19.42 -23.22 10.34
CA PRO A 129 18.40 -23.92 11.13
C PRO A 129 17.74 -23.07 12.21
N ALA A 130 18.35 -21.96 12.65
CA ALA A 130 17.72 -21.09 13.65
C ALA A 130 16.61 -20.24 13.01
N VAL A 131 16.87 -19.67 11.83
CA VAL A 131 15.83 -19.00 11.01
C VAL A 131 14.70 -19.98 10.70
N ALA A 132 15.03 -21.19 10.28
CA ALA A 132 14.03 -22.23 10.01
C ALA A 132 13.17 -22.53 11.25
N LYS A 133 13.77 -22.66 12.44
CA LYS A 133 13.03 -22.87 13.69
C LYS A 133 12.06 -21.75 14.01
N THR A 134 12.46 -20.49 13.77
CA THR A 134 11.55 -19.36 13.97
C THR A 134 10.37 -19.44 13.01
N VAL A 135 10.64 -19.64 11.71
CA VAL A 135 9.59 -19.69 10.68
C VAL A 135 8.63 -20.87 10.88
N PHE A 136 9.12 -22.06 11.28
CA PHE A 136 8.27 -23.21 11.57
C PHE A 136 7.31 -23.00 12.75
N ASN A 137 7.59 -22.03 13.62
CA ASN A 137 6.74 -21.72 14.76
C ASN A 137 5.69 -20.64 14.44
N TYR A 138 5.67 -20.08 13.23
CA TYR A 138 4.62 -19.16 12.83
C TYR A 138 3.30 -19.90 12.66
N PRO A 139 2.17 -19.40 13.23
CA PRO A 139 0.87 -20.05 13.14
C PRO A 139 0.46 -20.37 11.70
N TRP A 140 0.62 -19.41 10.80
CA TRP A 140 0.28 -19.51 9.38
C TRP A 140 1.15 -20.51 8.59
N VAL A 141 2.30 -20.95 9.12
CA VAL A 141 3.09 -22.02 8.46
C VAL A 141 2.51 -23.40 8.78
N ALA A 142 1.81 -23.52 9.90
CA ALA A 142 1.28 -24.78 10.42
C ALA A 142 -0.17 -25.05 10.02
N ASP A 143 -0.90 -24.08 9.48
CA ASP A 143 -2.31 -24.21 9.06
C ASP A 143 -2.45 -24.27 7.52
N ALA A 144 -3.48 -23.67 6.92
CA ALA A 144 -3.65 -23.72 5.47
C ALA A 144 -2.86 -22.60 4.78
N ILE A 145 -1.85 -22.97 3.98
CA ILE A 145 -0.98 -21.97 3.33
C ILE A 145 -1.70 -21.21 2.20
N SER A 146 -1.88 -19.91 2.40
CA SER A 146 -2.40 -18.98 1.41
C SER A 146 -1.35 -18.65 0.32
N GLU A 147 -1.78 -17.98 -0.76
CA GLU A 147 -0.82 -17.51 -1.77
C GLU A 147 0.16 -16.49 -1.17
N ASP A 148 -0.32 -15.60 -0.31
CA ASP A 148 0.48 -14.52 0.26
C ASP A 148 1.56 -15.06 1.21
N GLU A 149 1.19 -16.01 2.06
CA GLU A 149 2.10 -16.73 2.96
C GLU A 149 3.17 -17.51 2.20
N ARG A 150 2.81 -18.19 1.11
CA ARG A 150 3.78 -18.90 0.25
C ARG A 150 4.80 -17.91 -0.33
N TRP A 151 4.36 -16.73 -0.76
CA TRP A 151 5.24 -15.70 -1.30
C TRP A 151 6.11 -15.05 -0.22
N ALA A 152 5.56 -14.79 0.97
CA ALA A 152 6.34 -14.33 2.13
C ALA A 152 7.44 -15.33 2.48
N LEU A 153 7.10 -16.62 2.57
CA LEU A 153 8.09 -17.68 2.81
C LEU A 153 9.19 -17.73 1.74
N ARG A 154 8.82 -17.57 0.46
CA ARG A 154 9.79 -17.46 -0.64
C ARG A 154 10.71 -16.25 -0.46
N ASN A 155 10.19 -15.10 -0.04
CA ASN A 155 10.97 -13.89 0.17
C ASN A 155 11.93 -14.04 1.37
N ILE A 156 11.48 -14.64 2.48
CA ILE A 156 12.34 -14.95 3.64
C ILE A 156 13.48 -15.89 3.23
N VAL A 157 13.20 -16.93 2.43
CA VAL A 157 14.25 -17.80 1.86
C VAL A 157 15.23 -17.01 1.00
N GLY A 158 14.71 -16.13 0.13
CA GLY A 158 15.54 -15.26 -0.71
C GLY A 158 16.49 -14.41 0.11
N LEU A 159 15.97 -13.69 1.12
CA LEU A 159 16.77 -12.89 2.04
C LEU A 159 17.82 -13.72 2.79
N THR A 160 17.43 -14.89 3.28
CA THR A 160 18.33 -15.80 4.01
C THR A 160 19.46 -16.34 3.12
N LEU A 161 19.16 -16.65 1.86
CA LEU A 161 20.15 -17.09 0.87
C LEU A 161 21.10 -15.96 0.45
N LEU A 162 20.61 -14.73 0.39
CA LEU A 162 21.41 -13.54 0.05
C LEU A 162 22.37 -13.15 1.16
N ASP A 163 21.88 -13.15 2.41
CA ASP A 163 22.63 -12.90 3.62
C ASP A 163 21.88 -13.49 4.83
N VAL A 164 22.50 -14.41 5.56
CA VAL A 164 21.90 -15.03 6.75
C VAL A 164 21.47 -13.99 7.79
N SER A 165 22.18 -12.86 7.91
CA SER A 165 21.78 -11.76 8.79
C SER A 165 20.47 -11.11 8.35
N LEU A 166 20.23 -10.97 7.04
CA LEU A 166 18.95 -10.46 6.51
C LEU A 166 17.83 -11.46 6.78
N GLY A 167 18.08 -12.75 6.58
CA GLY A 167 17.13 -13.81 6.93
C GLY A 167 16.72 -13.78 8.41
N LYS A 168 17.66 -13.50 9.31
CA LYS A 168 17.40 -13.35 10.75
C LYS A 168 16.60 -12.10 11.09
N MET A 169 16.89 -10.97 10.43
CA MET A 169 16.12 -9.75 10.59
C MET A 169 14.69 -9.95 10.08
N ALA A 170 14.52 -10.56 8.91
CA ALA A 170 13.22 -10.88 8.34
C ALA A 170 12.41 -11.77 9.28
N ALA A 171 12.97 -12.89 9.73
CA ALA A 171 12.30 -13.79 10.67
C ALA A 171 12.12 -13.22 12.09
N ALA A 172 12.48 -11.95 12.35
CA ALA A 172 12.25 -11.27 13.62
C ALA A 172 11.18 -10.17 13.52
N LEU A 173 10.64 -9.90 12.32
CA LEU A 173 9.56 -8.94 12.11
C LEU A 173 8.28 -9.41 12.81
N THR A 174 7.62 -8.53 13.56
CA THR A 174 6.53 -8.94 14.46
C THR A 174 5.26 -9.34 13.72
N TRP A 175 4.95 -8.68 12.61
CA TRP A 175 3.83 -8.98 11.72
C TRP A 175 4.03 -10.25 10.87
N LEU A 176 5.18 -10.94 10.98
CA LEU A 176 5.28 -12.31 10.46
C LEU A 176 4.72 -13.35 11.43
N ALA A 177 4.33 -12.97 12.65
CA ALA A 177 3.85 -13.89 13.67
C ALA A 177 2.33 -14.14 13.61
N ASP A 178 1.60 -13.37 12.81
CA ASP A 178 0.17 -13.47 12.51
C ASP A 178 -0.09 -13.70 11.00
N GLU A 179 -1.33 -13.56 10.53
CA GLU A 179 -1.69 -13.82 9.12
C GLU A 179 -1.00 -12.83 8.19
N ILE A 180 -0.47 -13.32 7.06
CA ILE A 180 0.25 -12.47 6.11
C ILE A 180 -0.71 -11.71 5.21
N THR A 181 -0.59 -10.38 5.24
CA THR A 181 -1.35 -9.51 4.34
C THR A 181 -0.70 -9.36 2.96
N GLU A 182 -1.46 -8.87 1.98
CA GLU A 182 -0.90 -8.53 0.66
C GLU A 182 0.22 -7.47 0.79
N ASP A 183 0.08 -6.52 1.72
CA ASP A 183 1.01 -5.41 1.87
C ASP A 183 2.36 -5.87 2.43
N GLU A 184 2.34 -6.69 3.48
CA GLU A 184 3.52 -7.34 4.05
C GLU A 184 4.26 -8.23 3.04
N ARG A 185 3.52 -9.04 2.26
CA ARG A 185 4.10 -9.87 1.19
C ARG A 185 4.90 -9.02 0.20
N TRP A 186 4.33 -7.89 -0.22
CA TRP A 186 4.97 -6.98 -1.15
C TRP A 186 6.14 -6.24 -0.51
N ALA A 187 6.03 -5.80 0.73
CA ALA A 187 7.11 -5.19 1.49
C ALA A 187 8.34 -6.11 1.57
N LEU A 188 8.16 -7.39 1.94
CA LEU A 188 9.26 -8.38 1.94
C LEU A 188 9.91 -8.53 0.57
N ARG A 189 9.10 -8.52 -0.48
CA ARG A 189 9.62 -8.61 -1.84
C ARG A 189 10.50 -7.39 -2.17
N TYR A 190 10.02 -6.18 -1.92
CA TYR A 190 10.78 -4.96 -2.22
C TYR A 190 12.07 -4.87 -1.40
N ILE A 191 12.03 -5.26 -0.12
CA ILE A 191 13.23 -5.35 0.73
C ILE A 191 14.22 -6.37 0.15
N ARG A 192 13.75 -7.53 -0.31
CA ARG A 192 14.60 -8.52 -0.98
C ARG A 192 15.20 -7.97 -2.27
N ASP A 193 14.38 -7.37 -3.13
CA ASP A 193 14.80 -6.86 -4.43
C ASP A 193 15.87 -5.75 -4.23
N VAL A 194 15.70 -4.86 -3.25
CA VAL A 194 16.74 -3.91 -2.82
C VAL A 194 17.99 -4.62 -2.28
N ALA A 195 17.84 -5.66 -1.45
CA ALA A 195 18.97 -6.41 -0.90
C ALA A 195 19.78 -7.18 -1.97
N GLU A 196 19.15 -7.55 -3.09
CA GLU A 196 19.82 -8.14 -4.25
C GLU A 196 20.74 -7.13 -4.95
N LEU A 197 20.33 -5.85 -4.97
CA LEU A 197 21.12 -4.74 -5.51
C LEU A 197 22.21 -4.29 -4.52
N ASP A 198 21.83 -4.05 -3.27
CA ASP A 198 22.72 -3.63 -2.19
C ASP A 198 22.26 -4.22 -0.84
N ARG A 199 23.03 -5.21 -0.35
CA ARG A 199 22.75 -5.88 0.94
C ARG A 199 22.78 -4.93 2.13
N SER A 200 23.61 -3.89 2.10
CA SER A 200 23.68 -2.91 3.20
C SER A 200 22.41 -2.09 3.23
N LEU A 201 21.95 -1.65 2.05
CA LEU A 201 20.70 -0.91 1.92
C LEU A 201 19.50 -1.75 2.37
N GLY A 202 19.41 -3.01 1.94
CA GLY A 202 18.36 -3.93 2.40
C GLY A 202 18.35 -4.16 3.91
N LYS A 203 19.52 -4.15 4.57
CA LYS A 203 19.63 -4.24 6.04
C LYS A 203 19.15 -2.96 6.74
N THR A 204 19.38 -1.80 6.14
CA THR A 204 18.83 -0.55 6.65
C THR A 204 17.31 -0.56 6.55
N LEU A 205 16.77 -0.92 5.38
CA LEU A 205 15.32 -0.93 5.15
C LEU A 205 14.58 -1.84 6.13
N ILE A 206 15.03 -3.10 6.26
CA ILE A 206 14.37 -4.07 7.16
C ILE A 206 14.50 -3.71 8.64
N GLY A 207 15.42 -2.80 8.97
CA GLY A 207 15.69 -2.34 10.33
C GLY A 207 14.98 -1.04 10.70
N PHE A 208 14.22 -0.42 9.78
CA PHE A 208 13.45 0.77 10.11
C PHE A 208 12.37 0.46 11.14
N PRO A 209 12.14 1.35 12.14
CA PRO A 209 11.11 1.13 13.16
C PRO A 209 9.73 0.84 12.56
N TRP A 210 9.33 1.62 11.55
CA TRP A 210 8.06 1.51 10.82
C TRP A 210 7.98 0.32 9.83
N VAL A 211 9.09 -0.40 9.63
CA VAL A 211 9.07 -1.70 8.92
C VAL A 211 8.97 -2.84 9.92
N VAL A 212 9.43 -2.63 11.16
CA VAL A 212 9.54 -3.68 12.18
C VAL A 212 8.23 -3.89 12.93
N ASP A 213 7.42 -2.84 13.13
CA ASP A 213 6.17 -2.90 13.89
C ASP A 213 5.04 -3.57 13.09
N ASP A 214 4.65 -3.01 11.95
CA ASP A 214 3.63 -3.49 11.01
C ASP A 214 3.91 -2.93 9.58
N ILE A 215 3.10 -3.28 8.58
CA ILE A 215 3.17 -2.69 7.23
C ILE A 215 1.80 -2.18 6.79
N SER A 216 1.68 -0.86 6.74
CA SER A 216 0.60 -0.15 6.08
C SER A 216 0.78 -0.09 4.56
N GLU A 217 -0.30 0.29 3.87
CA GLU A 217 -0.26 0.52 2.43
C GLU A 217 0.78 1.59 2.04
N ASP A 218 0.89 2.65 2.85
CA ASP A 218 1.78 3.79 2.61
C ASP A 218 3.25 3.39 2.69
N GLU A 219 3.59 2.57 3.69
CA GLU A 219 4.93 2.00 3.90
C GLU A 219 5.29 1.02 2.79
N ARG A 220 4.35 0.16 2.35
CA ARG A 220 4.53 -0.70 1.16
C ARG A 220 4.88 0.13 -0.07
N TRP A 221 4.16 1.23 -0.31
CA TRP A 221 4.40 2.10 -1.47
C TRP A 221 5.73 2.86 -1.37
N ALA A 222 6.15 3.26 -0.17
CA ALA A 222 7.47 3.82 0.07
C ALA A 222 8.58 2.80 -0.24
N LEU A 223 8.46 1.56 0.25
CA LEU A 223 9.41 0.48 -0.05
C LEU A 223 9.50 0.17 -1.55
N ARG A 224 8.37 0.14 -2.25
CA ARG A 224 8.35 0.01 -3.72
C ARG A 224 9.09 1.16 -4.40
N THR A 225 8.92 2.38 -3.90
CA THR A 225 9.56 3.55 -4.50
C THR A 225 11.06 3.54 -4.24
N LEU A 226 11.50 3.13 -3.06
CA LEU A 226 12.90 2.91 -2.73
C LEU A 226 13.53 1.78 -3.56
N ASP A 227 12.81 0.70 -3.85
CA ASP A 227 13.24 -0.35 -4.79
C ASP A 227 13.47 0.20 -6.21
N ASN A 228 12.53 0.98 -6.74
CA ASN A 228 12.70 1.65 -8.03
C ASN A 228 13.90 2.62 -8.00
N LEU A 229 14.03 3.43 -6.95
CA LEU A 229 15.17 4.34 -6.81
C LEU A 229 16.50 3.58 -6.68
N ALA A 230 16.54 2.47 -5.94
CA ALA A 230 17.74 1.64 -5.82
C ALA A 230 18.17 1.04 -7.17
N THR A 231 17.22 0.79 -8.06
CA THR A 231 17.49 0.33 -9.43
C THR A 231 17.99 1.45 -10.34
N GLU A 232 17.38 2.64 -10.24
CA GLU A 232 17.53 3.72 -11.23
C GLU A 232 18.55 4.79 -10.81
N ASP A 233 18.64 5.10 -9.52
CA ASP A 233 19.63 5.97 -8.89
C ASP A 233 20.06 5.41 -7.51
N PRO A 234 20.95 4.39 -7.50
CA PRO A 234 21.39 3.73 -6.27
C PRO A 234 22.08 4.67 -5.29
N LEU A 235 22.68 5.77 -5.77
CA LEU A 235 23.34 6.77 -4.92
C LEU A 235 22.30 7.57 -4.14
N LEU A 236 21.25 8.03 -4.83
CA LEU A 236 20.14 8.69 -4.17
C LEU A 236 19.44 7.76 -3.19
N ALA A 237 19.14 6.51 -3.57
CA ALA A 237 18.48 5.56 -2.67
C ALA A 237 19.28 5.35 -1.37
N ASN A 238 20.61 5.21 -1.47
CA ASN A 238 21.49 5.12 -0.31
C ASN A 238 21.53 6.41 0.53
N GLN A 239 21.41 7.57 -0.09
CA GLN A 239 21.34 8.85 0.62
C GLN A 239 20.02 8.97 1.39
N LEU A 240 18.89 8.66 0.74
CA LEU A 240 17.54 8.84 1.29
C LEU A 240 17.30 8.00 2.54
N VAL A 241 17.73 6.73 2.57
CA VAL A 241 17.52 5.87 3.74
C VAL A 241 18.28 6.32 4.99
N GLY A 242 19.23 7.25 4.84
CA GLY A 242 19.94 7.87 5.96
C GLY A 242 19.35 9.21 6.38
N MET A 243 18.30 9.69 5.73
CA MET A 243 17.71 10.99 6.03
C MET A 243 16.71 10.92 7.21
N PRO A 244 16.60 11.99 8.01
CA PRO A 244 15.69 12.06 9.15
C PRO A 244 14.25 11.61 8.86
N PHE A 245 13.65 12.07 7.75
CA PHE A 245 12.25 11.79 7.41
C PHE A 245 11.91 10.29 7.21
N LEU A 246 12.91 9.41 7.01
CA LEU A 246 12.66 7.95 6.96
C LEU A 246 13.15 7.22 8.22
N THR A 247 13.96 7.89 9.04
CA THR A 247 14.65 7.25 10.17
C THR A 247 14.06 7.60 11.53
N ALA A 248 13.40 8.75 11.65
CA ALA A 248 12.79 9.23 12.89
C ALA A 248 11.37 8.69 13.07
N SER A 249 10.55 8.83 12.03
CA SER A 249 9.16 8.38 11.92
C SER A 249 8.85 8.09 10.44
N PHE A 250 7.64 7.64 10.16
CA PHE A 250 7.12 7.55 8.81
C PHE A 250 5.73 8.16 8.77
N GLU A 251 5.59 9.23 8.01
CA GLU A 251 4.37 9.98 7.79
C GLU A 251 3.87 9.75 6.36
N GLN A 252 2.57 9.98 6.15
CA GLN A 252 1.97 9.81 4.82
C GLN A 252 2.68 10.66 3.74
N HIS A 253 3.20 11.84 4.07
CA HIS A 253 3.91 12.66 3.08
C HIS A 253 5.22 12.03 2.60
N ASP A 254 5.84 11.13 3.35
CA ASP A 254 7.13 10.53 2.99
C ASP A 254 7.02 9.66 1.76
N ARG A 255 5.96 8.86 1.67
CA ARG A 255 5.67 8.07 0.45
C ARG A 255 5.53 8.98 -0.77
N TYR A 256 4.91 10.14 -0.58
CA TYR A 256 4.66 11.08 -1.66
C TYR A 256 5.91 11.90 -2.00
N ALA A 257 6.76 12.21 -1.03
CA ALA A 257 8.06 12.82 -1.23
C ALA A 257 8.96 11.89 -2.05
N LEU A 258 9.06 10.61 -1.68
CA LEU A 258 9.78 9.58 -2.44
C LEU A 258 9.24 9.47 -3.89
N ARG A 259 7.92 9.40 -4.04
CA ARG A 259 7.29 9.34 -5.36
C ARG A 259 7.56 10.59 -6.19
N SER A 260 7.60 11.76 -5.56
CA SER A 260 7.92 13.03 -6.20
C SER A 260 9.36 13.05 -6.70
N LEU A 261 10.31 12.57 -5.90
CA LEU A 261 11.72 12.43 -6.32
C LEU A 261 11.85 11.51 -7.54
N LEU A 262 11.20 10.36 -7.52
CA LEU A 262 11.21 9.44 -8.66
C LEU A 262 10.59 10.08 -9.92
N ASN A 263 9.48 10.80 -9.76
CA ASN A 263 8.85 11.53 -10.87
C ASN A 263 9.76 12.63 -11.42
N LEU A 264 10.41 13.41 -10.55
CA LEU A 264 11.36 14.44 -10.94
C LEU A 264 12.55 13.85 -11.69
N TYR A 265 13.10 12.74 -11.21
CA TYR A 265 14.21 12.04 -11.85
C TYR A 265 13.91 11.71 -13.32
N PHE A 266 12.74 11.12 -13.59
CA PHE A 266 12.36 10.68 -14.93
C PHE A 266 11.85 11.79 -15.85
N ASN A 267 11.07 12.73 -15.32
CA ASN A 267 10.28 13.66 -16.14
C ASN A 267 10.78 15.11 -16.07
N TYR A 268 11.54 15.48 -15.04
CA TYR A 268 11.96 16.85 -14.74
C TYR A 268 13.41 16.89 -14.24
N THR A 269 14.32 16.35 -15.04
CA THR A 269 15.73 16.12 -14.64
C THR A 269 16.46 17.40 -14.22
N ASP A 270 16.14 18.55 -14.83
CA ASP A 270 16.73 19.84 -14.43
C ASP A 270 16.28 20.24 -13.02
N GLU A 271 14.98 20.12 -12.73
CA GLU A 271 14.41 20.40 -11.40
C GLU A 271 14.94 19.41 -10.35
N TYR A 272 15.05 18.13 -10.71
CA TYR A 272 15.67 17.10 -9.88
C TYR A 272 17.10 17.47 -9.48
N GLN A 273 17.93 17.90 -10.45
CA GLN A 273 19.33 18.29 -10.17
C GLN A 273 19.41 19.52 -9.28
N ILE A 274 18.52 20.49 -9.46
CA ILE A 274 18.49 21.68 -8.59
C ILE A 274 18.11 21.27 -7.18
N LEU A 275 17.07 20.44 -7.03
CA LEU A 275 16.57 20.00 -5.73
C LEU A 275 17.63 19.21 -4.97
N THR A 276 18.25 18.21 -5.60
CA THR A 276 19.23 17.31 -4.95
C THR A 276 20.58 17.98 -4.66
N THR A 277 20.82 19.20 -5.15
CA THR A 277 22.03 19.99 -4.87
C THR A 277 21.82 21.07 -3.83
N GLN A 278 20.60 21.24 -3.31
CA GLN A 278 20.34 22.21 -2.25
C GLN A 278 20.99 21.77 -0.93
N GLY A 279 21.50 22.74 -0.17
CA GLY A 279 22.14 22.49 1.12
C GLY A 279 21.25 21.67 2.06
N TRP A 280 19.98 22.08 2.18
CA TRP A 280 18.93 21.42 2.96
C TRP A 280 18.55 20.01 2.48
N PHE A 281 18.81 19.69 1.21
CA PHE A 281 18.64 18.32 0.72
C PHE A 281 19.86 17.46 1.10
N THR A 282 21.06 18.04 0.97
CA THR A 282 22.32 17.32 1.14
C THR A 282 22.73 17.09 2.60
N ASP A 283 22.27 17.91 3.53
CA ASP A 283 22.47 17.69 4.98
C ASP A 283 21.44 16.73 5.59
N GLY A 284 20.36 16.45 4.87
CA GLY A 284 19.41 15.37 5.12
C GLY A 284 18.01 15.90 5.42
N LEU A 285 17.04 15.49 4.59
CA LEU A 285 15.65 15.95 4.70
C LEU A 285 15.01 15.60 6.03
N ASP A 286 14.45 16.61 6.69
CA ASP A 286 13.46 16.43 7.76
C ASP A 286 12.03 16.34 7.21
N ASP A 287 11.06 16.09 8.08
CA ASP A 287 9.64 15.91 7.71
C ASP A 287 9.05 17.17 7.05
N LEU A 288 9.47 18.36 7.47
CA LEU A 288 9.01 19.62 6.87
C LEU A 288 9.54 19.75 5.43
N GLU A 289 10.77 19.31 5.20
CA GLU A 289 11.38 19.31 3.88
C GLU A 289 10.86 18.17 3.00
N ALA A 290 10.55 17.00 3.56
CA ALA A 290 9.85 15.92 2.87
C ALA A 290 8.44 16.37 2.43
N SER A 291 7.70 17.02 3.32
CA SER A 291 6.42 17.69 3.02
C SER A 291 6.55 18.69 1.86
N PHE A 292 7.67 19.40 1.78
CA PHE A 292 7.93 20.29 0.64
C PHE A 292 8.21 19.51 -0.65
N VAL A 293 9.04 18.46 -0.59
CA VAL A 293 9.37 17.62 -1.75
C VAL A 293 8.12 16.95 -2.34
N MET A 294 7.15 16.58 -1.49
CA MET A 294 5.87 16.00 -1.90
C MET A 294 5.09 16.87 -2.90
N VAL A 295 5.19 18.20 -2.83
CA VAL A 295 4.35 19.07 -3.68
C VAL A 295 4.70 18.96 -5.18
N PHE A 296 5.90 18.48 -5.50
CA PHE A 296 6.38 18.33 -6.89
C PHE A 296 5.84 17.08 -7.61
N GLY A 297 5.19 16.15 -6.90
CA GLY A 297 4.72 14.88 -7.45
C GLY A 297 3.44 14.93 -8.28
N THR A 298 2.71 16.05 -8.25
CA THR A 298 1.34 16.17 -8.82
C THR A 298 1.27 17.02 -10.08
N ALA A 299 2.38 17.07 -10.84
CA ALA A 299 2.52 17.88 -12.04
C ALA A 299 1.37 17.67 -13.05
N ASP A 300 0.80 18.77 -13.56
CA ASP A 300 -0.21 18.74 -14.62
C ASP A 300 -0.06 19.91 -15.61
N SER A 301 -1.05 20.12 -16.47
CA SER A 301 -1.02 21.22 -17.46
C SER A 301 -1.10 22.62 -16.86
N GLN A 302 -1.47 22.76 -15.58
CA GLN A 302 -1.70 24.04 -14.91
C GLN A 302 -0.56 24.43 -13.96
N LEU A 303 0.07 23.44 -13.33
CA LEU A 303 1.24 23.65 -12.47
C LEU A 303 2.23 22.49 -12.64
N THR A 304 3.45 22.83 -13.05
CA THR A 304 4.54 21.87 -13.20
C THR A 304 5.68 22.17 -12.22
N PRO A 305 6.55 21.21 -11.92
CA PRO A 305 7.77 21.45 -11.15
C PRO A 305 8.63 22.62 -11.66
N ARG A 306 8.58 22.91 -12.97
CA ARG A 306 9.30 24.03 -13.58
C ARG A 306 8.81 25.38 -13.05
N ASP A 307 7.50 25.50 -12.84
CA ASP A 307 6.87 26.71 -12.32
C ASP A 307 7.24 26.95 -10.84
N LEU A 308 7.69 25.91 -10.14
CA LEU A 308 8.07 25.92 -8.73
C LEU A 308 9.59 26.00 -8.52
N ARG A 309 10.38 26.15 -9.59
CA ARG A 309 11.85 26.12 -9.54
C ARG A 309 12.43 27.12 -8.55
N ASP A 310 11.85 28.32 -8.47
CA ASP A 310 12.32 29.36 -7.55
C ASP A 310 12.12 28.96 -6.07
N LEU A 311 11.04 28.22 -5.76
CA LEU A 311 10.76 27.72 -4.41
C LEU A 311 11.76 26.65 -3.94
N ILE A 312 12.37 25.91 -4.87
CA ILE A 312 13.42 24.94 -4.55
C ILE A 312 14.63 25.66 -3.94
N VAL A 313 14.98 26.82 -4.51
CA VAL A 313 16.17 27.60 -4.13
C VAL A 313 15.88 28.51 -2.94
N THR A 314 14.71 29.13 -2.91
CA THR A 314 14.33 30.07 -1.85
C THR A 314 12.85 29.95 -1.55
N ARG A 315 12.56 29.57 -0.31
CA ARG A 315 11.20 29.51 0.22
C ARG A 315 11.18 29.94 1.69
N HIS A 316 10.02 30.39 2.12
CA HIS A 316 9.63 30.38 3.52
C HIS A 316 8.76 29.14 3.75
N SER A 317 9.02 28.45 4.86
CA SER A 317 8.26 27.28 5.29
C SER A 317 7.82 27.52 6.72
N GLU A 318 6.55 27.30 7.02
CA GLU A 318 6.02 27.31 8.38
C GLU A 318 5.15 26.08 8.58
N SER A 319 5.27 25.49 9.77
CA SER A 319 4.52 24.32 10.21
C SER A 319 4.06 24.60 11.63
N ARG A 320 2.76 24.39 11.89
CA ARG A 320 2.16 24.58 13.20
C ARG A 320 1.02 23.60 13.45
N THR A 321 1.02 23.02 14.64
CA THR A 321 -0.08 22.20 15.12
C THR A 321 -1.32 23.06 15.35
N ILE A 322 -2.46 22.61 14.87
CA ILE A 322 -3.76 23.21 15.16
C ILE A 322 -4.63 22.20 15.91
N ASP A 323 -5.35 22.69 16.92
CA ASP A 323 -6.31 21.87 17.65
C ASP A 323 -7.68 21.94 16.96
N LEU A 324 -8.22 20.75 16.66
CA LEU A 324 -9.54 20.50 16.12
C LEU A 324 -10.44 19.87 17.21
N PRO A 325 -11.75 20.22 17.24
CA PRO A 325 -12.69 19.69 18.22
C PRO A 325 -12.79 18.16 18.32
N LEU A 326 -12.68 17.44 17.20
CA LEU A 326 -12.90 15.98 17.14
C LEU A 326 -11.63 15.19 16.80
N ALA A 327 -10.88 15.59 15.78
CA ALA A 327 -9.62 14.92 15.40
C ALA A 327 -8.48 15.14 16.41
N GLY A 328 -8.60 16.15 17.28
CA GLY A 328 -7.50 16.54 18.16
C GLY A 328 -6.47 17.37 17.42
N GLN A 329 -5.20 16.97 17.47
CA GLN A 329 -4.10 17.75 16.90
C GLN A 329 -3.80 17.31 15.47
N ILE A 330 -3.82 18.27 14.53
CA ILE A 330 -3.35 18.04 13.15
C ILE A 330 -2.27 19.05 12.78
N GLN A 331 -1.46 18.71 11.78
CA GLN A 331 -0.40 19.55 11.27
C GLN A 331 -0.93 20.50 10.16
N LEU A 332 -0.66 21.80 10.26
CA LEU A 332 -0.86 22.74 9.15
C LEU A 332 0.48 23.26 8.65
N THR A 333 0.88 22.84 7.44
CA THR A 333 2.15 23.21 6.80
C THR A 333 1.88 24.15 5.64
N PHE A 334 2.68 25.21 5.47
CA PHE A 334 2.62 26.02 4.27
C PHE A 334 3.98 26.47 3.76
N PHE A 335 4.06 26.57 2.43
CA PHE A 335 5.25 26.99 1.70
C PHE A 335 4.93 28.22 0.85
N GLU A 336 5.80 29.22 0.88
CA GLU A 336 5.65 30.45 0.09
C GLU A 336 6.99 31.01 -0.38
N PRO A 337 7.05 31.85 -1.43
CA PRO A 337 8.32 32.40 -1.93
C PRO A 337 9.05 33.27 -0.90
N THR A 338 8.29 34.04 -0.12
CA THR A 338 8.79 34.97 0.91
C THR A 338 7.77 35.08 2.03
N ASP A 339 8.21 35.28 3.27
CA ASP A 339 7.32 35.54 4.43
C ASP A 339 6.42 36.77 4.17
N ASP A 340 5.15 36.53 3.81
CA ASP A 340 4.14 37.56 3.59
C ASP A 340 3.07 37.50 4.69
N PRO A 341 3.00 38.49 5.59
CA PRO A 341 1.99 38.54 6.65
C PRO A 341 0.53 38.48 6.16
N GLN A 342 0.24 38.81 4.89
CA GLN A 342 -1.09 38.66 4.34
C GLN A 342 -1.46 37.18 4.09
N ASN A 343 -0.49 36.32 3.77
CA ASN A 343 -0.74 34.89 3.59
C ASN A 343 -1.14 34.22 4.92
N ARG A 344 -0.62 34.70 6.05
CA ARG A 344 -1.05 34.26 7.38
C ARG A 344 -2.55 34.44 7.65
N LYS A 345 -3.18 35.45 7.04
CA LYS A 345 -4.64 35.62 7.14
C LYS A 345 -5.39 34.55 6.35
N ILE A 346 -4.86 34.14 5.21
CA ILE A 346 -5.43 33.05 4.40
C ILE A 346 -5.27 31.72 5.15
N VAL A 347 -4.09 31.47 5.73
CA VAL A 347 -3.84 30.30 6.59
C VAL A 347 -4.82 30.26 7.77
N GLN A 348 -5.05 31.40 8.43
CA GLN A 348 -6.04 31.47 9.52
C GLN A 348 -7.47 31.17 9.02
N GLN A 349 -7.85 31.66 7.85
CA GLN A 349 -9.17 31.37 7.27
C GLN A 349 -9.34 29.88 6.94
N ILE A 350 -8.27 29.23 6.47
CA ILE A 350 -8.25 27.78 6.22
C ILE A 350 -8.41 27.03 7.54
N GLU A 351 -7.68 27.41 8.58
CA GLU A 351 -7.80 26.81 9.91
C GLU A 351 -9.23 26.94 10.48
N ASP A 352 -9.81 28.14 10.40
CA ASP A 352 -11.18 28.38 10.88
C ASP A 352 -12.22 27.61 10.06
N ALA A 353 -12.00 27.48 8.74
CA ALA A 353 -12.86 26.69 7.86
C ALA A 353 -12.77 25.19 8.16
N ILE A 354 -11.58 24.64 8.40
CA ILE A 354 -11.41 23.23 8.80
C ILE A 354 -12.19 22.95 10.09
N ARG A 355 -12.09 23.82 11.10
CA ARG A 355 -12.84 23.68 12.36
C ARG A 355 -14.35 23.74 12.15
N GLU A 356 -14.84 24.68 11.34
CA GLU A 356 -16.27 24.82 11.10
C GLU A 356 -16.83 23.64 10.28
N ILE A 357 -16.07 23.13 9.31
CA ILE A 357 -16.45 21.93 8.55
C ILE A 357 -16.45 20.69 9.46
N GLU A 358 -15.39 20.45 10.26
CA GLU A 358 -15.36 19.31 11.18
C GLU A 358 -16.52 19.35 12.17
N SER A 359 -16.79 20.53 12.75
CA SER A 359 -17.96 20.74 13.59
C SER A 359 -19.25 20.41 12.83
N PHE A 360 -19.40 20.90 11.60
CA PHE A 360 -20.59 20.67 10.79
C PHE A 360 -20.85 19.18 10.51
N ILE A 361 -19.85 18.48 9.97
CA ILE A 361 -19.90 17.05 9.63
C ILE A 361 -20.07 16.20 10.89
N ASN A 362 -19.51 16.66 12.01
CA ASN A 362 -19.51 15.97 13.29
C ASN A 362 -18.83 14.57 13.21
N VAL A 363 -17.76 14.50 12.43
CA VAL A 363 -16.82 13.38 12.31
C VAL A 363 -15.41 13.99 12.39
N PRO A 364 -14.41 13.31 13.01
CA PRO A 364 -13.02 13.77 12.98
C PRO A 364 -12.55 14.12 11.57
N PHE A 365 -11.79 15.21 11.44
CA PHE A 365 -11.13 15.56 10.18
C PHE A 365 -10.27 14.38 9.68
N PRO A 366 -10.38 13.99 8.40
CA PRO A 366 -9.88 12.69 7.94
C PRO A 366 -8.37 12.65 7.66
N MET A 367 -7.68 13.78 7.81
CA MET A 367 -6.23 13.88 7.60
C MET A 367 -5.54 14.36 8.86
N GLU A 368 -4.34 13.83 9.10
CA GLU A 368 -3.48 14.28 10.18
C GLU A 368 -2.67 15.52 9.81
N GLU A 369 -2.65 15.88 8.53
CA GLU A 369 -1.97 17.06 8.01
C GLU A 369 -2.73 17.75 6.87
N VAL A 370 -2.50 19.06 6.74
CA VAL A 370 -2.89 19.87 5.58
C VAL A 370 -1.68 20.66 5.11
N THR A 371 -1.28 20.45 3.87
CA THR A 371 -0.18 21.19 3.23
C THR A 371 -0.71 22.24 2.27
N LEU A 372 -0.19 23.47 2.35
CA LEU A 372 -0.53 24.58 1.46
C LEU A 372 0.70 25.02 0.67
N LEU A 373 0.52 25.19 -0.64
CA LEU A 373 1.53 25.75 -1.52
C LEU A 373 1.07 27.11 -2.05
N PHE A 374 1.66 28.18 -1.55
CA PHE A 374 1.44 29.51 -2.10
C PHE A 374 2.27 29.70 -3.36
N ALA A 375 1.63 29.55 -4.52
CA ALA A 375 2.26 29.69 -5.81
C ALA A 375 1.31 30.41 -6.79
N SER A 376 1.86 31.32 -7.58
CA SER A 376 1.19 31.88 -8.74
C SER A 376 1.73 31.16 -9.98
N PRO A 377 1.01 30.19 -10.56
CA PRO A 377 1.44 29.55 -11.80
C PRO A 377 1.69 30.63 -12.85
N GLY A 378 2.78 30.49 -13.61
CA GLY A 378 3.29 31.55 -14.47
C GLY A 378 2.26 32.12 -15.44
N GLU A 379 2.51 33.34 -15.93
CA GLU A 379 1.74 34.09 -16.94
C GLU A 379 1.65 33.38 -18.32
N SER A 380 1.31 32.08 -18.37
CA SER A 380 1.06 31.39 -19.62
C SER A 380 -0.24 31.93 -20.22
N ALA A 381 -0.11 32.57 -21.37
CA ALA A 381 -1.11 33.40 -22.06
C ALA A 381 -2.37 32.64 -22.57
N PHE A 382 -2.71 31.46 -22.03
CA PHE A 382 -3.72 30.57 -22.60
C PHE A 382 -4.66 29.87 -21.62
N SER A 383 -4.78 30.29 -20.36
CA SER A 383 -5.92 29.83 -19.56
C SER A 383 -6.62 30.99 -18.85
N GLU A 384 -7.88 31.20 -19.19
CA GLU A 384 -8.82 32.03 -18.43
C GLU A 384 -9.12 31.42 -17.04
N ASN A 385 -8.59 30.22 -16.76
CA ASN A 385 -8.71 29.50 -15.51
C ASN A 385 -7.48 29.78 -14.64
N LYS A 386 -7.48 30.96 -14.02
CA LYS A 386 -6.54 31.23 -12.95
C LYS A 386 -6.69 30.14 -11.87
N VAL A 387 -5.58 29.51 -11.50
CA VAL A 387 -5.51 28.47 -10.47
C VAL A 387 -5.87 29.10 -9.12
N LEU A 388 -7.15 29.05 -8.78
CA LEU A 388 -7.68 29.40 -7.47
C LEU A 388 -7.77 28.09 -6.70
N GLY A 389 -7.18 27.98 -5.51
CA GLY A 389 -7.35 26.86 -4.56
C GLY A 389 -7.56 25.51 -5.25
N LEU A 390 -6.51 24.73 -5.51
CA LEU A 390 -6.67 23.39 -6.09
C LEU A 390 -6.21 22.31 -5.11
N ASN A 391 -7.10 21.38 -4.78
CA ASN A 391 -6.73 20.17 -4.08
C ASN A 391 -6.05 19.17 -5.03
N ARG A 392 -4.79 18.85 -4.72
CA ARG A 392 -3.95 17.90 -5.47
C ARG A 392 -3.95 16.50 -4.85
N GLY A 393 -4.79 16.25 -3.86
CA GLY A 393 -4.81 15.04 -3.03
C GLY A 393 -3.75 15.05 -1.93
N THR A 394 -2.57 15.64 -2.19
CA THR A 394 -1.49 15.77 -1.20
C THR A 394 -1.36 17.17 -0.60
N HIS A 395 -1.82 18.20 -1.31
CA HIS A 395 -1.72 19.59 -0.87
C HIS A 395 -2.73 20.49 -1.59
N LEU A 396 -2.93 21.69 -1.06
CA LEU A 396 -3.72 22.75 -1.67
C LEU A 396 -2.81 23.80 -2.31
N VAL A 397 -3.00 24.09 -3.60
CA VAL A 397 -2.31 25.20 -4.27
C VAL A 397 -3.12 26.49 -4.13
N VAL A 398 -2.51 27.54 -3.60
CA VAL A 398 -3.16 28.84 -3.34
C VAL A 398 -2.43 29.95 -4.08
N ASP A 399 -3.11 30.61 -5.04
CA ASP A 399 -2.62 31.87 -5.60
C ASP A 399 -2.85 33.00 -4.58
N PRO A 400 -1.79 33.58 -3.98
CA PRO A 400 -1.94 34.59 -2.94
C PRO A 400 -2.57 35.89 -3.46
N GLY A 401 -2.32 36.26 -4.72
CA GLY A 401 -2.86 37.47 -5.32
C GLY A 401 -4.36 37.39 -5.52
N LEU A 402 -4.88 36.19 -5.79
CA LEU A 402 -6.31 35.94 -5.94
C LEU A 402 -7.01 35.62 -4.62
N ALA A 403 -6.36 34.90 -3.72
CA ALA A 403 -6.90 34.58 -2.39
C ALA A 403 -7.21 35.83 -1.57
N ARG A 404 -6.54 36.95 -1.86
CA ARG A 404 -6.82 38.26 -1.25
C ARG A 404 -8.03 38.98 -1.84
N GLN A 405 -8.71 38.42 -2.85
CA GLN A 405 -9.80 39.07 -3.59
C GLN A 405 -11.14 38.36 -3.36
N GLY A 406 -12.16 39.13 -2.95
CA GLY A 406 -13.58 38.79 -3.10
C GLY A 406 -13.99 37.35 -2.76
N ASP A 407 -14.51 36.63 -3.75
CA ASP A 407 -15.13 35.30 -3.62
C ASP A 407 -14.12 34.14 -3.54
N THR A 408 -12.82 34.40 -3.63
CA THR A 408 -11.79 33.33 -3.66
C THR A 408 -11.72 32.51 -2.38
N ASN A 409 -12.16 33.06 -1.25
CA ASN A 409 -12.34 32.28 -0.02
C ASN A 409 -13.31 31.11 -0.21
N ARG A 410 -14.32 31.25 -1.07
CA ARG A 410 -15.24 30.15 -1.40
C ARG A 410 -14.50 28.99 -2.05
N THR A 411 -13.61 29.27 -3.01
CA THR A 411 -12.83 28.22 -3.69
C THR A 411 -11.90 27.50 -2.71
N ILE A 412 -11.18 28.23 -1.87
CA ILE A 412 -10.28 27.58 -0.88
C ILE A 412 -11.07 26.69 0.08
N VAL A 413 -12.22 27.15 0.57
CA VAL A 413 -13.06 26.35 1.48
C VAL A 413 -13.71 25.16 0.75
N HIS A 414 -14.07 25.32 -0.53
CA HIS A 414 -14.54 24.23 -1.37
C HIS A 414 -13.52 23.09 -1.39
N GLU A 415 -12.24 23.39 -1.65
CA GLU A 415 -11.18 22.39 -1.64
C GLU A 415 -10.93 21.73 -0.29
N ILE A 416 -11.21 22.42 0.81
CA ILE A 416 -11.16 21.82 2.16
C ILE A 416 -12.31 20.81 2.31
N GLY A 417 -13.50 21.13 1.80
CA GLY A 417 -14.64 20.21 1.79
C GLY A 417 -14.35 18.89 1.08
N HIS A 418 -13.47 18.94 0.07
CA HIS A 418 -12.99 17.75 -0.62
C HIS A 418 -12.18 16.79 0.26
N TYR A 419 -11.66 17.16 1.44
CA TYR A 419 -11.08 16.16 2.35
C TYR A 419 -12.11 15.14 2.86
N TYR A 420 -13.38 15.54 3.01
CA TYR A 420 -14.47 14.61 3.38
C TYR A 420 -15.08 13.91 2.18
N TRP A 421 -15.18 14.57 1.03
CA TRP A 421 -15.97 14.07 -0.10
C TRP A 421 -15.17 13.60 -1.31
N SER A 422 -13.88 13.96 -1.38
CA SER A 422 -12.97 13.52 -2.44
C SER A 422 -11.96 12.53 -1.87
N GLY A 423 -11.83 11.40 -2.55
CA GLY A 423 -11.02 10.29 -2.08
C GLY A 423 -10.94 9.21 -3.15
N ALA A 424 -10.56 9.59 -4.37
CA ALA A 424 -10.27 8.62 -5.42
C ALA A 424 -8.88 8.01 -5.21
N SER A 425 -8.69 7.24 -4.13
CA SER A 425 -7.83 6.06 -4.21
C SER A 425 -8.74 4.86 -4.51
N LYS A 426 -8.21 3.81 -5.14
CA LYS A 426 -8.97 2.58 -5.39
C LYS A 426 -9.45 1.90 -4.10
N ASP A 427 -8.94 2.35 -2.95
CA ASP A 427 -9.02 1.69 -1.66
C ASP A 427 -9.71 2.56 -0.59
N ASN A 428 -10.23 3.73 -0.94
CA ASN A 428 -11.07 4.54 -0.05
C ASN A 428 -12.55 4.13 -0.22
N PRO A 429 -13.26 3.68 0.83
CA PRO A 429 -14.69 3.34 0.76
C PRO A 429 -15.61 4.53 0.39
N LEU A 430 -15.11 5.76 0.40
CA LEU A 430 -15.80 6.95 -0.16
C LEU A 430 -15.72 7.04 -1.69
N ALA A 431 -15.07 6.08 -2.36
CA ALA A 431 -15.32 5.71 -3.76
C ALA A 431 -16.75 5.17 -3.93
N GLY A 432 -17.75 6.01 -3.64
CA GLY A 432 -19.15 5.61 -3.58
C GLY A 432 -20.15 6.77 -3.73
N VAL A 433 -19.79 8.01 -3.37
CA VAL A 433 -20.70 9.14 -3.58
C VAL A 433 -20.61 9.65 -5.03
N PRO A 434 -21.76 9.94 -5.68
CA PRO A 434 -21.76 10.43 -7.07
C PRO A 434 -21.00 11.77 -7.22
N LEU A 435 -20.46 12.03 -8.41
CA LEU A 435 -19.70 13.25 -8.70
C LEU A 435 -20.43 14.56 -8.33
N TRP A 436 -21.75 14.64 -8.54
CA TRP A 436 -22.54 15.81 -8.14
C TRP A 436 -22.57 16.02 -6.63
N PHE A 437 -22.47 14.94 -5.84
CA PHE A 437 -22.39 15.00 -4.39
C PHE A 437 -21.02 15.52 -3.98
N GLN A 438 -19.95 15.03 -4.60
CA GLN A 438 -18.57 15.46 -4.30
C GLN A 438 -18.41 16.97 -4.50
N GLU A 439 -18.72 17.44 -5.71
CA GLU A 439 -18.55 18.85 -6.10
C GLU A 439 -19.60 19.75 -5.42
N GLY A 440 -20.86 19.33 -5.41
CA GLY A 440 -21.94 20.11 -4.81
C GLY A 440 -21.92 20.13 -3.28
N GLY A 441 -21.41 19.06 -2.66
CA GLY A 441 -21.23 18.96 -1.21
C GLY A 441 -20.10 19.87 -0.74
N ALA A 442 -18.97 19.88 -1.46
CA ALA A 442 -17.89 20.84 -1.25
C ALA A 442 -18.37 22.30 -1.43
N ASP A 443 -19.17 22.59 -2.46
CA ASP A 443 -19.76 23.93 -2.67
C ASP A 443 -20.75 24.32 -1.57
N PHE A 444 -21.56 23.37 -1.08
CA PHE A 444 -22.46 23.61 0.04
C PHE A 444 -21.68 23.93 1.31
N LEU A 445 -20.63 23.16 1.65
CA LEU A 445 -19.78 23.44 2.79
C LEU A 445 -19.12 24.81 2.68
N ALA A 446 -18.65 25.18 1.49
CA ALA A 446 -18.10 26.51 1.24
C ALA A 446 -19.12 27.63 1.49
N SER A 447 -20.37 27.46 1.05
CA SER A 447 -21.46 28.38 1.35
C SER A 447 -21.79 28.41 2.85
N TYR A 448 -21.83 27.26 3.52
CA TYR A 448 -22.11 27.17 4.95
C TYR A 448 -21.04 27.89 5.79
N VAL A 449 -19.75 27.62 5.56
CA VAL A 449 -18.65 28.30 6.27
C VAL A 449 -18.72 29.82 6.06
N ARG A 450 -19.12 30.27 4.87
CA ARG A 450 -19.28 31.71 4.60
C ARG A 450 -20.42 32.37 5.33
N ASP A 451 -21.55 31.69 5.47
CA ASP A 451 -22.66 32.13 6.31
C ASP A 451 -22.22 32.29 7.77
N ARG A 452 -21.36 31.37 8.24
CA ARG A 452 -20.90 31.31 9.63
C ARG A 452 -19.77 32.28 9.97
N LEU A 453 -18.81 32.46 9.07
CA LEU A 453 -17.54 33.15 9.35
C LEU A 453 -17.36 34.47 8.59
N PHE A 454 -18.10 34.70 7.49
CA PHE A 454 -17.80 35.78 6.54
C PHE A 454 -19.00 36.68 6.21
N ASP A 455 -20.07 36.66 7.03
CA ASP A 455 -21.28 37.50 6.86
C ASP A 455 -21.92 37.39 5.46
N ASP A 456 -21.84 36.21 4.81
CA ASP A 456 -22.42 35.96 3.48
C ASP A 456 -23.52 34.89 3.57
N PRO A 457 -24.79 35.30 3.69
CA PRO A 457 -25.84 34.37 4.06
C PRO A 457 -26.12 33.29 3.02
N LEU A 458 -26.49 32.08 3.46
CA LEU A 458 -26.89 30.97 2.57
C LEU A 458 -27.97 31.37 1.54
N SER A 459 -28.87 32.28 1.91
CA SER A 459 -29.90 32.82 1.01
C SER A 459 -29.35 33.56 -0.22
N THR A 460 -28.16 34.15 -0.12
CA THR A 460 -27.46 34.80 -1.24
C THR A 460 -26.98 33.76 -2.25
N SER A 461 -26.34 32.69 -1.78
CA SER A 461 -25.89 31.56 -2.62
C SER A 461 -27.08 30.90 -3.31
N LYS A 462 -28.14 30.57 -2.56
CA LYS A 462 -29.36 29.96 -3.11
C LYS A 462 -29.98 30.80 -4.23
N ARG A 463 -30.13 32.11 -4.01
CA ARG A 463 -30.67 33.03 -5.02
C ARG A 463 -29.82 33.04 -6.30
N THR A 464 -28.49 33.02 -6.16
CA THR A 464 -27.57 33.01 -7.30
C THR A 464 -27.69 31.71 -8.09
N LEU A 465 -27.80 30.57 -7.41
CA LEU A 465 -27.98 29.27 -8.04
C LEU A 465 -29.28 29.20 -8.86
N GLU A 466 -30.39 29.59 -8.24
CA GLU A 466 -31.73 29.51 -8.85
C GLU A 466 -31.89 30.46 -10.03
N GLN A 467 -31.40 31.70 -9.89
CA GLN A 467 -31.62 32.74 -10.91
C GLN A 467 -30.69 32.61 -12.11
N ARG A 468 -29.49 32.04 -11.91
CA ARG A 468 -28.42 32.05 -12.92
C ARG A 468 -27.89 30.65 -13.21
N ASN A 469 -27.35 29.97 -12.22
CA ASN A 469 -26.48 28.81 -12.45
C ASN A 469 -27.25 27.58 -12.93
N ILE A 470 -28.34 27.22 -12.25
CA ILE A 470 -29.23 26.11 -12.66
C ILE A 470 -29.85 26.41 -14.02
N ARG A 471 -30.28 27.66 -14.24
CA ARG A 471 -30.83 28.08 -15.53
C ARG A 471 -29.83 27.93 -16.67
N ASN A 472 -28.56 28.24 -16.44
CA ASN A 472 -27.49 28.04 -17.43
C ASN A 472 -27.28 26.56 -17.76
N CYS A 473 -27.35 25.67 -16.76
CA CYS A 473 -27.30 24.23 -16.98
C CYS A 473 -28.50 23.71 -17.80
N ALA A 474 -29.71 24.18 -17.49
CA ALA A 474 -30.92 23.82 -18.23
C ALA A 474 -30.85 24.26 -19.70
N VAL A 475 -30.35 25.48 -19.98
CA VAL A 475 -30.12 25.96 -21.36
C VAL A 475 -29.12 25.09 -22.13
N ARG A 476 -28.19 24.43 -21.42
CA ARG A 476 -27.23 23.47 -21.99
C ARG A 476 -27.78 22.04 -22.07
N GLY A 477 -29.05 21.83 -21.72
CA GLY A 477 -29.72 20.52 -21.82
C GLY A 477 -29.54 19.61 -20.60
N ILE A 478 -29.01 20.13 -19.49
CA ILE A 478 -28.97 19.46 -18.19
C ILE A 478 -30.04 20.08 -17.30
N ASN A 479 -31.23 19.50 -17.28
CA ASN A 479 -32.40 20.06 -16.59
C ASN A 479 -32.55 19.57 -15.14
N ASP A 480 -31.82 18.51 -14.78
CA ASP A 480 -31.86 17.88 -13.45
C ASP A 480 -30.60 17.04 -13.21
N LEU A 481 -30.45 16.55 -11.98
CA LEU A 481 -29.35 15.68 -11.56
C LEU A 481 -29.35 14.33 -12.29
N GLN A 482 -30.52 13.76 -12.60
CA GLN A 482 -30.59 12.47 -13.30
C GLN A 482 -29.95 12.57 -14.68
N ARG A 483 -30.23 13.65 -15.41
CA ARG A 483 -29.62 13.88 -16.72
C ARG A 483 -28.09 14.04 -16.64
N LEU A 484 -27.59 14.59 -15.55
CA LEU A 484 -26.15 14.71 -15.30
C LEU A 484 -25.50 13.34 -15.05
N ILE A 485 -26.17 12.50 -14.25
CA ILE A 485 -25.75 11.10 -14.00
C ILE A 485 -25.76 10.29 -15.30
N ASP A 486 -26.83 10.40 -16.09
CA ASP A 486 -26.94 9.72 -17.39
C ASP A 486 -25.82 10.15 -18.33
N LYS A 487 -25.49 11.44 -18.36
CA LYS A 487 -24.40 11.97 -19.19
C LYS A 487 -23.04 11.42 -18.79
N LEU A 488 -22.75 11.39 -17.49
CA LEU A 488 -21.52 10.79 -16.98
C LEU A 488 -21.44 9.29 -17.33
N ALA A 489 -22.55 8.55 -17.24
CA ALA A 489 -22.60 7.14 -17.63
C ALA A 489 -22.46 6.92 -19.14
N GLU A 490 -23.01 7.82 -19.96
CA GLU A 490 -22.92 7.79 -21.43
C GLU A 490 -21.48 8.04 -21.93
N SER A 491 -20.79 9.05 -21.39
CA SER A 491 -19.48 9.50 -21.90
C SER A 491 -18.28 9.00 -21.09
N GLY A 492 -18.51 8.50 -19.88
CA GLY A 492 -17.45 8.24 -18.90
C GLY A 492 -16.85 9.52 -18.31
N TYR A 493 -16.08 9.35 -17.24
CA TYR A 493 -15.53 10.46 -16.45
C TYR A 493 -14.65 11.40 -17.27
N SER A 494 -13.72 10.87 -18.07
CA SER A 494 -12.73 11.69 -18.80
C SER A 494 -13.37 12.65 -19.80
N GLU A 495 -14.42 12.22 -20.50
CA GLU A 495 -15.13 13.10 -21.44
C GLU A 495 -16.08 14.05 -20.69
N HIS A 496 -16.71 13.58 -19.61
CA HIS A 496 -17.59 14.41 -18.78
C HIS A 496 -16.85 15.55 -18.09
N SER A 497 -15.66 15.30 -17.52
CA SER A 497 -14.84 16.30 -16.83
C SER A 497 -14.28 17.36 -17.77
N ALA A 498 -14.01 16.98 -19.03
CA ALA A 498 -13.65 17.92 -20.08
C ALA A 498 -14.85 18.67 -20.69
N SER A 499 -16.09 18.29 -20.33
CA SER A 499 -17.30 18.82 -20.95
C SER A 499 -17.75 20.15 -20.31
N PRO A 500 -18.50 20.99 -21.06
CA PRO A 500 -19.13 22.19 -20.50
C PRO A 500 -20.26 21.89 -19.49
N PHE A 501 -20.59 20.60 -19.26
CA PHE A 501 -21.59 20.17 -18.28
C PHE A 501 -20.99 19.85 -16.92
N PHE A 502 -19.66 19.74 -16.80
CA PHE A 502 -19.01 19.39 -15.53
C PHE A 502 -19.38 20.36 -14.40
N ILE A 503 -19.45 21.66 -14.69
CA ILE A 503 -19.85 22.70 -13.74
C ILE A 503 -21.28 22.50 -13.18
N CYS A 504 -22.13 21.73 -13.87
CA CYS A 504 -23.48 21.45 -13.39
C CYS A 504 -23.51 20.47 -12.21
N ASN A 505 -22.43 19.71 -11.95
CA ASN A 505 -22.28 18.90 -10.74
C ASN A 505 -22.32 19.79 -9.48
N TYR A 506 -21.51 20.85 -9.48
CA TYR A 506 -21.46 21.88 -8.46
C TYR A 506 -22.84 22.51 -8.23
N HIS A 507 -23.41 23.06 -9.30
CA HIS A 507 -24.62 23.89 -9.19
C HIS A 507 -25.86 23.11 -8.75
N TYR A 508 -26.09 21.93 -9.32
CA TYR A 508 -27.26 21.14 -8.92
C TYR A 508 -27.06 20.48 -7.55
N GLY A 509 -25.85 20.03 -7.23
CA GLY A 509 -25.57 19.43 -5.93
C GLY A 509 -25.70 20.45 -4.79
N GLU A 510 -25.07 21.63 -4.92
CA GLU A 510 -25.18 22.70 -3.91
C GLU A 510 -26.65 23.13 -3.74
N ALA A 511 -27.38 23.31 -4.84
CA ALA A 511 -28.78 23.70 -4.77
C ALA A 511 -29.65 22.67 -4.07
N LEU A 512 -29.41 21.37 -4.31
CA LEU A 512 -30.11 20.30 -3.60
C LEU A 512 -29.82 20.38 -2.10
N PHE A 513 -28.56 20.48 -1.71
CA PHE A 513 -28.16 20.53 -0.31
C PHE A 513 -28.68 21.77 0.42
N LEU A 514 -28.64 22.95 -0.20
CA LEU A 514 -29.25 24.17 0.39
C LEU A 514 -30.75 24.01 0.62
N ASN A 515 -31.47 23.40 -0.33
CA ASN A 515 -32.90 23.15 -0.19
C ASN A 515 -33.20 22.12 0.90
N LEU A 516 -32.41 21.06 0.98
CA LEU A 516 -32.54 20.05 2.04
C LEU A 516 -32.22 20.64 3.42
N PHE A 517 -31.16 21.44 3.53
CA PHE A 517 -30.78 22.14 4.76
C PHE A 517 -31.90 23.07 5.26
N GLU A 518 -32.48 23.88 4.36
CA GLU A 518 -33.61 24.75 4.72
C GLU A 518 -34.87 23.97 5.10
N THR A 519 -35.12 22.83 4.43
CA THR A 519 -36.33 22.02 4.66
C THR A 519 -36.27 21.21 5.94
N LEU A 520 -35.12 20.58 6.20
CA LEU A 520 -34.92 19.69 7.36
C LEU A 520 -34.54 20.47 8.63
N GLY A 521 -33.93 21.64 8.46
CA GLY A 521 -33.27 22.36 9.54
C GLY A 521 -31.86 21.83 9.79
N GLU A 522 -31.03 22.66 10.42
CA GLU A 522 -29.60 22.40 10.61
C GLU A 522 -29.32 21.05 11.32
N GLU A 523 -29.99 20.79 12.44
CA GLU A 523 -29.74 19.60 13.27
C GLU A 523 -29.97 18.30 12.49
N ALA A 524 -31.13 18.15 11.86
CA ALA A 524 -31.49 16.95 11.12
C ALA A 524 -30.64 16.77 9.85
N PHE A 525 -30.27 17.87 9.17
CA PHE A 525 -29.42 17.83 7.99
C PHE A 525 -27.98 17.42 8.35
N ARG A 526 -27.40 18.01 9.40
CA ARG A 526 -26.07 17.64 9.89
C ARG A 526 -26.01 16.18 10.30
N HIS A 527 -27.02 15.72 11.05
CA HIS A 527 -27.10 14.31 11.43
C HIS A 527 -27.11 13.37 10.22
N ALA A 528 -27.87 13.70 9.17
CA ALA A 528 -27.87 12.91 7.93
C ALA A 528 -26.50 12.94 7.22
N TRP A 529 -25.77 14.06 7.25
CA TRP A 529 -24.41 14.15 6.70
C TRP A 529 -23.41 13.30 7.49
N THR A 530 -23.51 13.27 8.83
CA THR A 530 -22.74 12.36 9.69
C THR A 530 -23.04 10.89 9.39
N GLU A 531 -24.29 10.54 9.06
CA GLU A 531 -24.66 9.15 8.73
C GLU A 531 -24.23 8.73 7.32
N ILE A 532 -24.09 9.69 6.39
CA ILE A 532 -23.66 9.42 5.01
C ILE A 532 -22.14 9.15 4.94
N TYR A 533 -21.36 9.86 5.75
CA TYR A 533 -19.91 9.67 5.89
C TYR A 533 -19.63 8.42 6.73
#